data_AF-C6BRG5-F1
#
_entry.id   AF-C6BRG5-F1
#
_cell.length_a   1.000
_cell.length_b   1.000
_cell.length_c   1.000
_cell.angle_alpha   90.00
_cell.angle_beta   90.00
_cell.angle_gamma   90.00
#
_symmetry.space_group_name_H-M   'P 1'
#
loop_
_entity.id
_entity.type
_entity.pdbx_description
1 polymer ?
#
loop_
_entity_poly.entity_id
_entity_poly.type
_entity_poly.pdbx_seq_one_letter_code
_entity_poly.pdbx_strand_id
1 'polypeptide(L)'
;MKNQIFGRKVGSGKDMTCLIRGDGASSGGKPVDPGVIDEFVVANTRRAVKLLREKGVEGYVLFEGDPTPYEFTPDADFVYPAVID
;
A
#
# COMPACT_ATOMS: atom_id res chain seq x y z
N MET A 1 -2.90 -10.26 -5.22
CA MET A 1 -3.58 -8.95 -5.18
C MET A 1 -2.76 -7.83 -5.83
N LYS A 2 -3.36 -6.93 -6.62
CA LYS A 2 -2.71 -5.65 -7.04
C LYS A 2 -2.85 -4.57 -5.95
N ASN A 3 -2.02 -3.53 -5.99
CA ASN A 3 -2.14 -2.39 -5.09
C ASN A 3 -1.85 -1.05 -5.78
N GLN A 4 -2.32 0.03 -5.19
CA GLN A 4 -1.99 1.40 -5.58
C GLN A 4 -1.68 2.22 -4.33
N ILE A 5 -0.61 3.01 -4.38
CA ILE A 5 -0.24 3.93 -3.31
C ILE A 5 -0.46 5.34 -3.80
N PHE A 6 -1.39 6.04 -3.16
CA PHE A 6 -1.67 7.44 -3.38
C PHE A 6 -0.99 8.26 -2.30
N GLY A 7 -0.43 9.42 -2.66
CA GLY A 7 0.23 10.26 -1.68
C GLY A 7 0.54 11.66 -2.16
N ARG A 8 0.91 12.50 -1.21
CA ARG A 8 1.41 13.85 -1.42
C ARG A 8 2.43 14.22 -0.34
N LYS A 9 3.21 15.27 -0.60
CA LYS A 9 4.09 15.84 0.42
C LYS A 9 3.25 16.54 1.50
N VAL A 10 3.53 16.30 2.77
CA VAL A 10 2.84 16.97 3.89
C VAL A 10 2.94 18.49 3.73
N GLY A 11 1.82 19.18 3.97
CA GLY A 11 1.75 20.65 3.88
C GLY A 11 1.81 21.22 2.45
N SER A 12 1.85 20.38 1.41
CA SER A 12 1.94 20.86 0.02
C SER A 12 0.67 21.50 -0.51
N GLY A 13 -0.49 21.28 0.13
CA GLY A 13 -1.79 21.72 -0.35
C GLY A 13 -2.24 21.08 -1.67
N LYS A 14 -1.48 20.10 -2.18
CA LYS A 14 -1.80 19.39 -3.43
C LYS A 14 -2.81 18.26 -3.18
N ASP A 15 -3.48 17.85 -4.25
CA ASP A 15 -4.29 16.64 -4.24
C ASP A 15 -3.42 15.38 -4.15
N MET A 16 -4.01 14.31 -3.61
CA MET A 16 -3.38 12.99 -3.60
C MET A 16 -3.25 12.48 -5.04
N THR A 17 -2.05 12.01 -5.39
CA THR A 17 -1.81 11.41 -6.70
C THR A 17 -1.28 9.99 -6.58
N CYS A 18 -1.51 9.17 -7.60
CA CYS A 18 -1.02 7.80 -7.64
C CYS A 18 0.50 7.82 -7.83
N LEU A 19 1.26 7.48 -6.79
CA LEU A 19 2.72 7.48 -6.80
C LEU A 19 3.29 6.14 -7.26
N ILE A 20 2.66 5.04 -6.84
CA ILE A 20 3.11 3.68 -7.13
C ILE A 20 1.91 2.83 -7.53
N ARG A 21 2.06 2.02 -8.57
CA ARG A 21 1.14 0.94 -8.94
C ARG A 21 1.89 -0.39 -8.82
N GLY A 22 1.36 -1.31 -8.02
CA GLY A 22 1.86 -2.67 -7.93
C GLY A 22 0.96 -3.59 -8.75
N ASP A 23 1.51 -4.24 -9.77
CA ASP A 23 0.80 -5.19 -10.64
C ASP A 23 0.51 -6.55 -9.96
N GLY A 24 0.79 -6.67 -8.67
CA GLY A 24 0.70 -7.89 -7.89
C GLY A 24 1.95 -8.76 -8.00
N ALA A 25 1.95 -9.90 -7.30
CA ALA A 25 3.04 -10.85 -7.36
C ALA A 25 2.76 -11.93 -8.42
N SER A 26 3.77 -12.26 -9.23
CA SER A 26 3.74 -13.36 -10.18
C SER A 26 4.46 -14.56 -9.59
N SER A 27 3.82 -15.73 -9.61
CA SER A 27 4.40 -16.98 -9.10
C SER A 27 5.34 -17.68 -10.09
N GLY A 28 5.59 -17.08 -11.26
CA GLY A 28 6.42 -17.68 -12.32
C GLY A 28 5.90 -19.03 -12.80
N GLY A 29 4.59 -19.26 -12.73
CA GLY A 29 3.94 -20.52 -13.13
C GLY A 29 3.97 -21.62 -12.08
N LYS A 30 4.51 -21.37 -10.87
CA LYS A 30 4.41 -22.33 -9.77
C LYS A 30 3.07 -22.17 -9.04
N PRO A 31 2.41 -23.26 -8.66
CA PRO A 31 1.28 -23.20 -7.74
C PRO A 31 1.78 -22.63 -6.42
N VAL A 32 1.21 -21.51 -6.02
CA VAL A 32 1.44 -20.87 -4.73
C VAL A 32 0.08 -20.57 -4.13
N ASP A 33 -0.01 -20.65 -2.82
CA ASP A 33 -1.24 -20.31 -2.13
C ASP A 33 -1.55 -18.82 -2.34
N PRO A 34 -2.77 -18.46 -2.76
CA PRO A 34 -3.22 -17.06 -2.84
C PRO A 34 -2.94 -16.24 -1.57
N GLY A 35 -3.08 -16.85 -0.38
CA GLY A 35 -2.80 -16.17 0.90
C GLY A 35 -1.35 -15.73 1.05
N VAL A 36 -0.40 -16.56 0.61
CA VAL A 36 1.05 -16.24 0.64
C VAL A 36 1.38 -15.12 -0.34
N ILE A 37 0.70 -15.09 -1.49
CA ILE A 37 0.85 -14.02 -2.47
C ILE A 37 0.36 -12.68 -1.91
N ASP A 38 -0.73 -12.69 -1.16
CA ASP A 38 -1.27 -11.48 -0.56
C ASP A 38 -0.40 -10.97 0.59
N GLU A 39 0.12 -11.84 1.45
CA GLU A 39 1.11 -11.47 2.48
C GLU A 39 2.36 -10.82 1.88
N PHE A 40 2.89 -11.39 0.79
CA PHE A 40 4.04 -10.84 0.09
C PHE A 40 3.75 -9.44 -0.48
N VAL A 41 2.59 -9.27 -1.11
CA VAL A 41 2.16 -7.98 -1.66
C VAL A 41 2.06 -6.95 -0.53
N VAL A 42 1.42 -7.28 0.60
CA VAL A 42 1.28 -6.38 1.76
C VAL A 42 2.65 -6.01 2.35
N ALA A 43 3.55 -6.98 2.51
CA ALA A 43 4.90 -6.72 3.02
C ALA A 43 5.69 -5.78 2.09
N ASN A 44 5.56 -5.96 0.77
CA ASN A 44 6.18 -5.07 -0.20
C ASN A 44 5.58 -3.66 -0.17
N THR A 45 4.26 -3.55 -0.05
CA THR A 45 3.57 -2.26 0.14
C THR A 45 4.09 -1.53 1.37
N ARG A 46 4.24 -2.21 2.52
CA ARG A 46 4.77 -1.62 3.76
C ARG A 46 6.18 -1.05 3.56
N ARG A 47 7.03 -1.74 2.79
CA ARG A 47 8.38 -1.23 2.46
C ARG A 47 8.30 0.04 1.61
N ALA A 48 7.45 0.07 0.59
CA ALA A 48 7.25 1.25 -0.24
C ALA A 48 6.69 2.44 0.56
N VAL A 49 5.68 2.19 1.41
CA VAL A 49 5.11 3.21 2.30
C VAL A 49 6.16 3.73 3.27
N LYS A 50 6.98 2.87 3.89
CA LYS A 50 8.08 3.30 4.76
C LYS A 50 9.00 4.32 4.07
N LEU A 51 9.43 4.05 2.83
CA LEU A 51 10.30 4.96 2.08
C LEU A 51 9.61 6.29 1.73
N LEU A 52 8.29 6.28 1.50
CA LEU A 52 7.50 7.48 1.27
C LEU A 52 7.37 8.31 2.56
N ARG A 53 7.10 7.66 3.67
CA ARG A 53 7.00 8.27 5.00
C ARG A 53 8.30 8.94 5.43
N GLU A 54 9.45 8.29 5.22
CA GLU A 54 10.78 8.87 5.45
C GLU A 54 11.03 10.12 4.58
N LYS A 55 10.35 10.22 3.44
CA LYS A 55 10.36 11.42 2.56
C LYS A 55 9.27 12.43 2.93
N GLY A 56 8.60 12.29 4.07
CA GLY A 56 7.53 13.18 4.54
C GLY A 56 6.30 13.19 3.64
N VAL A 57 5.98 12.04 3.05
CA VAL A 57 4.74 11.83 2.28
C VAL A 57 3.66 11.27 3.22
N GLU A 58 2.46 11.82 3.09
CA GLU A 58 1.21 11.27 3.65
C GLU A 58 0.35 10.74 2.51
N GLY A 59 -0.53 9.78 2.80
CA GLY A 59 -1.34 9.16 1.77
C GLY A 59 -2.15 7.96 2.23
N TYR A 60 -2.55 7.14 1.28
CA TYR A 60 -3.27 5.90 1.53
C TYR A 60 -2.95 4.84 0.49
N VAL A 61 -3.18 3.59 0.88
CA VAL A 61 -3.06 2.41 0.03
C VAL A 61 -4.46 1.91 -0.35
N LEU A 62 -4.64 1.53 -1.61
CA LEU A 62 -5.79 0.73 -2.06
C LEU A 62 -5.31 -0.64 -2.53
N PHE A 63 -6.05 -1.67 -2.14
CA PHE A 63 -5.82 -3.05 -2.55
C PHE A 63 -6.93 -3.50 -3.53
N GLU A 64 -6.55 -4.31 -4.51
CA GLU A 64 -7.52 -4.84 -5.48
C GLU A 64 -8.60 -5.67 -4.79
N GLY A 65 -9.87 -5.33 -5.04
CA GLY A 65 -11.02 -6.00 -4.44
C GLY A 65 -11.46 -5.43 -3.08
N ASP A 66 -10.70 -4.50 -2.50
CA ASP A 66 -11.04 -3.80 -1.26
C ASP A 66 -11.15 -2.28 -1.50
N PRO A 67 -12.34 -1.68 -1.39
CA PRO A 67 -12.51 -0.24 -1.59
C PRO A 67 -11.98 0.61 -0.41
N THR A 68 -11.55 -0.01 0.68
CA THR A 68 -11.11 0.68 1.89
C THR A 68 -9.77 1.38 1.66
N PRO A 69 -9.68 2.72 1.83
CA PRO A 69 -8.39 3.42 1.83
C PRO A 69 -7.66 3.19 3.15
N TYR A 70 -6.49 2.57 3.08
CA TYR A 70 -5.62 2.34 4.24
C TYR A 70 -4.61 3.49 4.38
N GLU A 71 -4.96 4.45 5.23
CA GLU A 71 -4.19 5.69 5.42
C GLU A 71 -2.84 5.45 6.10
N PHE A 72 -1.85 6.26 5.73
CA PHE A 72 -0.57 6.36 6.42
C PHE A 72 -0.13 7.82 6.51
N THR A 73 0.67 8.12 7.52
CA THR A 73 1.29 9.44 7.73
C THR A 73 2.80 9.26 7.83
N PRO A 74 3.62 10.32 7.79
CA PRO A 74 5.05 10.18 8.07
C PRO A 74 5.31 9.40 9.38
N ASP A 75 4.47 9.61 10.39
CA ASP A 75 4.65 9.04 11.73
C ASP A 75 4.03 7.64 11.89
N ALA A 76 3.00 7.29 11.11
CA ALA A 76 2.28 6.01 11.25
C ALA A 76 2.20 5.22 9.93
N ASP A 77 2.41 3.90 10.02
CA ASP A 77 2.17 3.00 8.89
C ASP A 77 0.68 2.75 8.70
N PHE A 78 0.28 2.24 7.53
CA PHE A 78 -1.07 1.78 7.32
C PHE A 78 -1.33 0.45 8.06
N VAL A 79 -2.58 0.23 8.46
CA VAL A 79 -3.01 -0.97 9.19
C VAL A 79 -3.86 -1.84 8.28
N TYR A 80 -3.31 -2.99 7.87
CA TYR A 80 -3.99 -3.98 7.04
C TYR A 80 -3.81 -5.39 7.61
N PRO A 81 -4.86 -6.25 7.61
CA PRO A 81 -6.25 -5.88 7.30
C PRO A 81 -6.80 -4.91 8.35
N ALA A 82 -7.91 -4.22 8.04
CA ALA A 82 -8.60 -3.41 9.05
C ALA A 82 -8.94 -4.31 10.25
N VAL A 83 -8.65 -3.85 11.46
CA VAL A 83 -9.08 -4.56 12.67
C VAL A 83 -10.60 -4.42 12.72
N ILE A 84 -11.32 -5.52 12.51
CA ILE A 84 -12.76 -5.57 12.77
C ILE A 84 -12.90 -5.71 14.28
N ASP A 85 -13.45 -4.68 14.92
CA ASP A 85 -13.90 -4.75 16.32
C ASP A 85 -15.24 -5.50 16.40
#